data_AF-A0A8T0W2Q0-F1
#
_entry.id   AF-A0A8T0W2Q0-F1
#
_cell.length_a   1.000
_cell.length_b   1.000
_cell.length_c   1.000
_cell.angle_alpha   90.00
_cell.angle_beta   90.00
_cell.angle_gamma   90.00
#
_symmetry.space_group_name_H-M   'P 1'
#
loop_
_entity.id
_entity.type
_entity.pdbx_description
1 polymer ?
#
loop_
_entity_poly.entity_id
_entity_poly.type
_entity_poly.pdbx_seq_one_letter_code
_entity_poly.pdbx_strand_id
1 'polypeptide(L)'
;MDVAASEFFSEKDKTYDLNFKEENNNGSNKISGDSLKDLYKSFVSEYPIVSIEYPFDQDDWATYAKLTAEIGEQVQIVGDDLLVTNPTRVAKAISDKTCNALLLKVNQIGSVTESIEAVRMSKRARWGVMASHRR
;
A
#
# COMPACT_ATOMS: atom_id res chain seq x y z
N MET A 1 -3.01 9.20 3.81
CA MET A 1 -1.55 9.32 4.05
C MET A 1 -0.83 8.41 3.08
N ASP A 2 0.37 8.79 2.65
CA ASP A 2 1.27 7.92 1.89
C ASP A 2 2.44 7.59 2.81
N VAL A 3 2.63 6.31 3.08
CA VAL A 3 3.65 5.82 4.01
C VAL A 3 4.97 5.54 3.27
N ALA A 4 4.92 5.14 2.00
CA ALA A 4 6.10 4.70 1.25
C ALA A 4 6.91 3.59 1.96
N ALA A 5 6.23 2.55 2.46
CA ALA A 5 6.82 1.62 3.43
C ALA A 5 8.03 0.80 2.94
N SER A 6 8.18 0.55 1.63
CA SER A 6 9.38 -0.13 1.13
C SER A 6 10.66 0.67 1.35
N GLU A 7 10.58 2.00 1.44
CA GLU A 7 11.76 2.87 1.64
C GLU A 7 12.45 2.64 2.99
N PHE A 8 11.72 2.04 3.95
CA PHE A 8 12.24 1.71 5.27
C PHE A 8 12.03 0.24 5.63
N PHE A 9 11.80 -0.61 4.64
CA PHE A 9 11.74 -2.04 4.83
C PHE A 9 13.13 -2.67 4.75
N SER A 10 13.45 -3.56 5.69
CA SER A 10 14.66 -4.37 5.67
C SER A 10 14.34 -5.78 5.18
N GLU A 11 14.79 -6.13 3.97
CA GLU A 11 14.63 -7.50 3.46
C GLU A 11 15.35 -8.55 4.32
N LYS A 12 16.50 -8.18 4.91
CA LYS A 12 17.32 -9.06 5.74
C LYS A 12 16.58 -9.47 7.01
N ASP A 13 15.97 -8.49 7.68
CA ASP A 13 15.35 -8.67 8.99
C ASP A 13 13.83 -8.89 8.89
N LYS A 14 13.25 -8.69 7.69
CA LYS A 14 11.79 -8.69 7.43
C LYS A 14 11.03 -7.77 8.39
N THR A 15 11.58 -6.59 8.62
CA THR A 15 11.04 -5.55 9.52
C THR A 15 11.07 -4.18 8.87
N TYR A 16 10.30 -3.25 9.42
CA TYR A 16 10.20 -1.86 9.02
C TYR A 16 10.90 -0.98 10.06
N ASP A 17 11.87 -0.16 9.64
CA ASP A 17 12.64 0.70 10.54
C ASP A 17 12.10 2.13 10.53
N LEU A 18 11.31 2.48 11.54
CA LEU A 18 10.68 3.80 11.61
C LEU A 18 11.70 4.95 11.79
N ASN A 19 12.95 4.65 12.12
CA ASN A 19 14.03 5.61 12.32
C ASN A 19 15.17 5.48 11.29
N PHE A 20 14.89 4.93 10.09
CA PHE A 20 15.92 4.65 9.06
C PHE A 20 16.77 5.86 8.62
N LYS A 21 16.33 7.10 8.90
CA LYS A 21 17.07 8.34 8.61
C LYS A 21 17.88 8.90 9.78
N GLU A 22 17.78 8.33 10.97
CA GLU A 22 18.50 8.79 12.16
C GLU A 22 19.99 8.40 12.07
N GLU A 23 20.89 9.36 12.30
CA GLU A 23 22.35 9.13 12.20
C GLU A 23 22.86 8.06 13.17
N ASN A 24 22.29 8.00 14.38
CA ASN A 24 22.65 7.05 15.43
C ASN A 24 21.61 5.93 15.59
N ASN A 25 21.05 5.45 14.47
CA ASN A 25 20.05 4.40 14.48
C ASN A 25 20.64 3.06 14.99
N ASN A 26 20.18 2.62 16.16
CA ASN A 26 20.57 1.36 16.79
C ASN A 26 19.61 0.19 16.48
N GLY A 27 18.62 0.39 15.61
CA GLY A 27 17.63 -0.61 15.21
C GLY A 27 16.50 -0.86 16.22
N SER A 28 16.42 -0.10 17.31
CA SER A 28 15.37 -0.26 18.33
C SER A 28 13.95 0.05 17.84
N ASN A 29 13.81 0.78 16.73
CA ASN A 29 12.53 1.13 16.11
C ASN A 29 12.18 0.24 14.90
N LYS A 30 12.85 -0.90 14.77
CA LYS A 30 12.46 -1.95 13.83
C LYS A 30 11.23 -2.68 14.35
N ILE A 31 10.18 -2.69 13.55
CA ILE A 31 8.91 -3.35 13.88
C ILE A 31 8.49 -4.33 12.78
N SER A 32 7.74 -5.35 13.16
CA SER A 32 7.19 -6.32 12.19
C SER A 32 6.07 -5.69 11.35
N GLY A 33 5.71 -6.32 10.22
CA GLY A 33 4.53 -5.94 9.45
C GLY A 33 3.23 -5.99 10.26
N ASP A 34 3.06 -7.00 11.14
CA ASP A 34 1.89 -7.08 12.03
C ASP A 34 1.87 -5.92 13.05
N SER A 35 3.02 -5.53 13.60
CA SER A 35 3.12 -4.37 14.50
C SER A 35 2.83 -3.05 13.77
N LEU A 36 3.30 -2.89 12.54
CA LEU A 36 3.04 -1.72 11.71
C LEU A 36 1.56 -1.63 11.32
N LYS A 37 0.92 -2.77 11.01
CA LYS A 37 -0.52 -2.88 10.80
C LYS A 37 -1.30 -2.40 12.03
N ASP A 38 -0.92 -2.83 13.23
CA ASP A 38 -1.59 -2.41 14.47
C ASP A 38 -1.39 -0.91 14.76
N LEU A 39 -0.25 -0.33 14.38
CA LEU A 39 -0.02 1.11 14.42
C LEU A 39 -0.97 1.87 13.47
N TYR A 40 -1.18 1.39 12.24
CA TYR A 40 -2.15 2.02 11.34
C TYR A 40 -3.58 1.95 11.88
N LYS A 41 -3.95 0.84 12.51
CA LYS A 41 -5.26 0.69 13.16
C LYS A 41 -5.44 1.69 14.29
N SER A 42 -4.41 1.92 15.12
CA SER A 42 -4.50 2.94 16.18
C SER A 42 -4.71 4.32 15.58
N PHE A 43 -3.99 4.66 14.50
CA PHE A 43 -4.19 5.94 13.82
C PHE A 43 -5.59 6.11 13.24
N VAL A 44 -6.17 5.09 12.61
CA VAL A 44 -7.55 5.15 12.10
C VAL A 44 -8.57 5.27 13.24
N SER A 45 -8.27 4.74 14.42
CA SER A 45 -9.15 4.88 15.59
C SER A 45 -9.06 6.27 16.27
N GLU A 46 -7.89 6.89 16.24
CA GLU A 46 -7.61 8.17 16.92
C GLU A 46 -7.87 9.39 16.02
N TYR A 47 -7.67 9.23 14.71
CA TYR A 47 -7.74 10.32 13.73
C TYR A 47 -8.71 9.97 12.59
N PRO A 48 -9.32 10.97 11.94
CA PRO A 48 -10.24 10.75 10.81
C PRO A 48 -9.46 10.42 9.52
N ILE A 49 -8.60 9.41 9.54
CA ILE A 49 -7.85 8.93 8.38
C ILE A 49 -8.79 8.11 7.51
N VAL A 50 -9.03 8.60 6.30
CA VAL A 50 -9.93 7.96 5.32
C VAL A 50 -9.19 7.15 4.24
N SER A 51 -7.87 7.32 4.15
CA SER A 51 -7.05 6.64 3.13
C SER A 51 -5.59 6.44 3.59
N ILE A 52 -5.06 5.24 3.37
CA ILE A 52 -3.68 4.84 3.62
C ILE A 52 -3.12 4.25 2.33
N GLU A 53 -2.11 4.91 1.79
CA GLU A 53 -1.37 4.51 0.60
C GLU A 53 -0.05 3.89 1.00
N TYR A 54 0.30 2.81 0.29
CA TYR A 54 1.60 2.15 0.40
C TYR A 54 2.00 1.73 1.84
N PRO A 55 1.13 1.06 2.62
CA PRO A 55 1.36 0.73 4.03
C PRO A 55 2.47 -0.29 4.29
N PHE A 56 2.81 -1.13 3.32
CA PHE A 56 3.82 -2.19 3.48
C PHE A 56 4.71 -2.26 2.25
N ASP A 57 5.79 -3.03 2.35
CA ASP A 57 6.71 -3.30 1.25
C ASP A 57 5.98 -3.77 -0.01
N GLN A 58 6.51 -3.43 -1.18
CA GLN A 58 5.92 -3.67 -2.50
C GLN A 58 5.59 -5.15 -2.76
N ASP A 59 6.21 -6.10 -2.06
CA ASP A 59 5.93 -7.52 -2.19
C ASP A 59 5.41 -8.17 -0.88
N ASP A 60 5.01 -7.40 0.13
CA ASP A 60 4.39 -7.90 1.38
C ASP A 60 2.87 -8.11 1.23
N TRP A 61 2.48 -8.89 0.22
CA TRP A 61 1.08 -9.19 -0.11
C TRP A 61 0.26 -9.71 1.08
N ALA A 62 0.90 -10.49 1.96
CA ALA A 62 0.24 -11.11 3.11
C ALA A 62 -0.16 -10.07 4.16
N THR A 63 0.73 -9.12 4.48
CA THR A 63 0.42 -8.09 5.48
C THR A 63 -0.59 -7.08 4.94
N TYR A 64 -0.53 -6.75 3.65
CA TYR A 64 -1.59 -6.00 2.96
C TYR A 64 -2.98 -6.65 3.11
N ALA A 65 -3.09 -7.95 2.83
CA ALA A 65 -4.34 -8.68 2.95
C ALA A 65 -4.88 -8.68 4.39
N LYS A 66 -4.00 -8.85 5.39
CA LYS A 66 -4.39 -8.75 6.81
C LYS A 66 -4.95 -7.36 7.16
N LEU A 67 -4.24 -6.29 6.80
CA LEU A 67 -4.72 -4.92 7.06
C LEU A 67 -6.07 -4.66 6.38
N THR A 68 -6.18 -5.02 5.09
CA THR A 68 -7.41 -4.83 4.31
C THR A 68 -8.58 -5.63 4.89
N ALA A 69 -8.34 -6.85 5.38
CA ALA A 69 -9.38 -7.64 6.04
C ALA A 69 -9.84 -7.02 7.38
N GLU A 70 -8.93 -6.39 8.13
CA GLU A 70 -9.25 -5.84 9.46
C GLU A 70 -9.92 -4.45 9.39
N ILE A 71 -9.50 -3.58 8.47
CA ILE A 71 -9.99 -2.19 8.42
C ILE A 71 -10.41 -1.68 7.04
N GLY A 72 -10.32 -2.50 5.99
CA GLY A 72 -10.60 -2.08 4.61
C GLY A 72 -12.06 -1.71 4.32
N GLU A 73 -13.00 -1.95 5.23
CA GLU A 73 -14.37 -1.41 5.14
C GLU A 73 -14.48 0.03 5.65
N GLN A 74 -13.56 0.45 6.54
CA GLN A 74 -13.58 1.76 7.20
C GLN A 74 -12.64 2.76 6.51
N VAL A 75 -11.51 2.27 5.99
CA VAL A 75 -10.46 3.08 5.38
C VAL A 75 -10.11 2.56 3.98
N GLN A 76 -9.79 3.48 3.08
CA GLN A 76 -9.25 3.12 1.78
C GLN A 76 -7.79 2.65 1.93
N ILE A 77 -7.48 1.44 1.47
CA ILE A 77 -6.12 0.90 1.38
C ILE A 77 -5.69 0.98 -0.08
N VAL A 78 -4.75 1.88 -0.37
CA VAL A 78 -4.31 2.20 -1.73
C VAL A 78 -3.03 1.46 -2.07
N GLY A 79 -3.06 0.67 -3.14
CA GLY A 79 -1.87 0.07 -3.73
C GLY A 79 -1.21 1.02 -4.74
N ASP A 80 0.04 1.40 -4.45
CA ASP A 80 0.94 2.13 -5.36
C ASP A 80 2.01 1.17 -5.90
N ASP A 81 3.18 1.05 -5.27
CA ASP A 81 4.25 0.15 -5.72
C ASP A 81 3.85 -1.33 -5.64
N LEU A 82 2.87 -1.67 -4.79
CA LEU A 82 2.23 -2.99 -4.82
C LEU A 82 1.58 -3.30 -6.18
N LEU A 83 1.07 -2.29 -6.89
CA LEU A 83 0.30 -2.46 -8.12
C LEU A 83 1.02 -1.93 -9.36
N VAL A 84 1.84 -0.89 -9.23
CA VAL A 84 2.54 -0.14 -10.29
C VAL A 84 1.67 0.12 -11.52
N THR A 85 0.39 0.41 -11.32
CA THR A 85 -0.60 0.60 -12.41
C THR A 85 -0.69 -0.61 -13.38
N ASN A 86 -0.20 -1.79 -12.99
CA ASN A 86 -0.07 -2.95 -13.86
C ASN A 86 -1.30 -3.88 -13.77
N PRO A 87 -2.02 -4.16 -14.87
CA PRO A 87 -3.21 -5.02 -14.89
C PRO A 87 -3.00 -6.41 -14.25
N THR A 88 -1.85 -7.05 -14.45
CA THR A 88 -1.53 -8.36 -13.86
C THR A 88 -1.44 -8.28 -12.34
N ARG A 89 -0.78 -7.25 -11.79
CA ARG A 89 -0.69 -7.05 -10.33
C ARG A 89 -2.04 -6.65 -9.75
N VAL A 90 -2.82 -5.84 -10.46
CA VAL A 90 -4.21 -5.50 -10.09
C VAL A 90 -5.09 -6.75 -10.03
N ALA A 91 -5.02 -7.65 -11.01
CA ALA A 91 -5.76 -8.91 -11.01
C ALA A 91 -5.43 -9.77 -9.77
N LYS A 92 -4.13 -9.91 -9.47
CA LYS A 92 -3.66 -10.63 -8.28
C LYS A 92 -4.19 -9.99 -7.00
N ALA A 93 -4.07 -8.67 -6.87
CA ALA A 93 -4.50 -7.92 -5.70
C ALA A 93 -6.02 -8.04 -5.44
N ILE A 94 -6.83 -8.06 -6.51
CA ILE A 94 -8.27 -8.31 -6.44
C ILE A 94 -8.56 -9.73 -5.94
N SER A 95 -7.90 -10.75 -6.52
CA SER A 95 -8.05 -12.15 -6.11
C SER A 95 -7.73 -12.35 -4.63
N ASP A 96 -6.61 -11.78 -4.20
CA ASP A 96 -6.04 -12.01 -2.88
C ASP A 96 -6.57 -11.01 -1.83
N LYS A 97 -7.44 -10.08 -2.25
CA LYS A 97 -8.05 -9.04 -1.40
C LYS A 97 -7.02 -8.20 -0.64
N THR A 98 -5.93 -7.82 -1.32
CA THR A 98 -4.78 -7.16 -0.67
C THR A 98 -4.98 -5.67 -0.43
N CYS A 99 -5.79 -5.00 -1.25
CA CYS A 99 -6.13 -3.59 -1.11
C CYS A 99 -7.54 -3.32 -1.68
N ASN A 100 -8.01 -2.09 -1.62
CA ASN A 100 -9.34 -1.70 -2.12
C ASN A 100 -9.33 -0.42 -2.97
N ALA A 101 -8.13 0.06 -3.33
CA ALA A 101 -7.94 1.20 -4.21
C ALA A 101 -6.65 1.11 -5.02
N LEU A 102 -6.71 1.62 -6.25
CA LEU A 102 -5.57 1.79 -7.14
C LEU A 102 -5.07 3.22 -7.10
N LEU A 103 -3.77 3.41 -6.89
CA LEU A 103 -3.09 4.64 -7.29
C LEU A 103 -2.70 4.55 -8.77
N LEU A 104 -3.30 5.40 -9.58
CA LEU A 104 -3.11 5.44 -11.03
C LEU A 104 -1.99 6.42 -11.39
N LYS A 105 -0.84 5.90 -11.83
CA LYS A 105 0.26 6.67 -12.43
C LYS A 105 0.49 6.18 -13.86
N VAL A 106 -0.02 6.93 -14.84
CA VAL A 106 0.00 6.53 -16.27
C VAL A 106 1.41 6.16 -16.76
N ASN A 107 2.44 6.84 -16.25
CA ASN A 107 3.82 6.60 -16.64
C ASN A 107 4.47 5.35 -15.99
N GLN A 108 3.82 4.67 -15.05
CA GLN A 108 4.31 3.39 -14.51
C GLN A 108 4.02 2.22 -15.48
N ILE A 109 2.91 2.28 -16.23
CA ILE A 109 2.52 1.20 -17.15
C ILE A 109 2.86 1.50 -18.62
N GLY A 110 3.13 2.77 -18.95
CA GLY A 110 3.73 3.16 -20.23
C GLY A 110 2.73 3.49 -21.34
N SER A 111 1.47 3.08 -21.25
CA SER A 111 0.43 3.45 -22.20
C SER A 111 -0.90 3.89 -21.56
N VAL A 112 -1.62 4.74 -22.28
CA VAL A 112 -2.99 5.15 -21.89
C VAL A 112 -3.95 3.97 -21.93
N THR A 113 -3.79 3.06 -22.90
CA THR A 113 -4.65 1.87 -23.05
C THR A 113 -4.58 0.98 -21.82
N GLU A 114 -3.37 0.64 -21.37
CA GLU A 114 -3.17 -0.21 -20.18
C GLU A 114 -3.57 0.51 -18.90
N SER A 115 -3.35 1.83 -18.83
CA SER A 115 -3.84 2.65 -17.72
C SER A 115 -5.37 2.58 -17.61
N ILE A 116 -6.08 2.70 -18.72
CA ILE A 116 -7.55 2.58 -18.77
C ILE A 116 -8.00 1.17 -18.37
N GLU A 117 -7.25 0.13 -18.76
CA GLU A 117 -7.53 -1.24 -18.37
C GLU A 117 -7.44 -1.43 -16.85
N ALA A 118 -6.34 -0.99 -16.23
CA ALA A 118 -6.14 -1.07 -14.78
C ALA A 118 -7.26 -0.33 -14.01
N VAL A 119 -7.66 0.86 -14.49
CA VAL A 119 -8.80 1.62 -13.96
C VAL A 119 -10.10 0.84 -14.08
N ARG A 120 -10.39 0.27 -15.25
CA ARG A 120 -11.62 -0.49 -15.50
C ARG A 120 -11.69 -1.75 -14.63
N MET A 121 -10.58 -2.46 -14.45
CA MET A 121 -10.48 -3.63 -13.56
C MET A 121 -10.79 -3.25 -12.12
N SER A 122 -10.14 -2.19 -11.62
CA SER A 122 -10.34 -1.66 -10.27
C SER A 122 -11.81 -1.25 -10.06
N LYS A 123 -12.40 -0.49 -10.98
CA LYS A 123 -13.82 -0.08 -10.90
C LYS A 123 -14.79 -1.25 -10.91
N ARG A 124 -14.55 -2.29 -11.73
CA ARG A 124 -15.36 -3.52 -11.73
C ARG A 124 -15.28 -4.27 -10.40
N ALA A 125 -14.13 -4.23 -9.73
CA ALA A 125 -13.94 -4.75 -8.38
C ALA A 125 -14.48 -3.84 -7.27
N ARG A 126 -15.16 -2.73 -7.62
CA ARG A 126 -15.65 -1.69 -6.71
C ARG A 126 -14.56 -0.97 -5.92
N TRP A 127 -13.34 -0.92 -6.46
CA TRP A 127 -12.24 -0.19 -5.85
C TRP A 127 -12.29 1.31 -6.11
N GLY A 128 -11.69 2.07 -5.19
CA GLY A 128 -11.29 3.45 -5.45
C GLY A 128 -10.21 3.54 -6.53
N VAL A 129 -10.14 4.67 -7.21
CA VAL A 129 -9.04 4.98 -8.15
C VAL A 129 -8.62 6.42 -7.91
N MET A 130 -7.34 6.63 -7.63
CA MET A 130 -6.76 7.94 -7.36
C MET A 130 -5.72 8.25 -8.45
N ALA A 131 -5.97 9.24 -9.29
CA ALA A 131 -4.96 9.70 -10.24
C ALA A 131 -3.84 10.42 -9.47
N SER A 132 -2.58 10.03 -9.72
CA SER A 132 -1.43 10.60 -9.03
C SER A 132 -0.47 11.28 -9.99
N HIS A 133 0.14 12.37 -9.52
CA HIS A 133 1.29 12.98 -10.16
C HIS A 133 2.58 12.19 -9.88
N ARG A 134 3.69 12.66 -10.45
CA ARG A 134 5.05 12.22 -10.10
C ARG A 134 5.79 13.38 -9.46
N ARG A 135 6.58 13.08 -8.43
CA ARG A 135 7.60 13.97 -7.89
C ARG A 135 8.92 13.72 -8.59
#